data_AF-A0A6B1I8E5-F1
#
_entry.id   AF-A0A6B1I8E5-F1
#
_cell.length_a   1.000
_cell.length_b   1.000
_cell.length_c   1.000
_cell.angle_alpha   90.00
_cell.angle_beta   90.00
_cell.angle_gamma   90.00
#
_symmetry.space_group_name_H-M   'P 1'
#
loop_
_entity.id
_entity.type
_entity.pdbx_description
1 polymer ?
#
loop_
_entity_poly.entity_id
_entity_poly.type
_entity_poly.pdbx_seq_one_letter_code
_entity_poly.pdbx_strand_id
1 'polypeptide(L)'
;MNPILYEKMSQKVKEITEQVSQMRVLAEMLGYDPTEEFIRGMITGRLYNSFIYQSRRLQKRNPTNDEMDEFSDLIKSVWRIY
;
A
#
# COMPACT_ATOMS: atom_id res chain seq x y z
N MET A 1 -2.36 -15.32 -1.42
CA MET A 1 -1.99 -14.39 -2.51
C MET A 1 -1.10 -15.15 -3.46
N ASN A 2 -1.40 -15.12 -4.77
CA ASN A 2 -0.53 -15.82 -5.70
C ASN A 2 0.87 -15.15 -5.75
N PRO A 3 1.93 -15.89 -6.12
CA PRO A 3 3.31 -15.36 -6.04
C PRO A 3 3.55 -14.10 -6.89
N ILE A 4 2.93 -14.01 -8.06
CA ILE A 4 3.09 -12.85 -8.97
C ILE A 4 2.45 -11.59 -8.36
N LEU A 5 1.27 -11.73 -7.77
CA LEU A 5 0.59 -10.64 -7.08
C LEU A 5 1.38 -10.21 -5.85
N TYR A 6 1.89 -11.17 -5.07
CA TYR A 6 2.74 -10.88 -3.91
C TYR A 6 4.00 -10.10 -4.29
N GLU A 7 4.69 -10.50 -5.36
CA GLU A 7 5.87 -9.79 -5.88
C GLU A 7 5.53 -8.36 -6.30
N LYS A 8 4.44 -8.17 -7.06
CA LYS A 8 3.99 -6.83 -7.46
C LYS A 8 3.65 -5.95 -6.26
N MET A 9 3.01 -6.50 -5.24
CA MET A 9 2.69 -5.75 -4.04
C MET A 9 3.93 -5.41 -3.21
N SER A 10 4.91 -6.31 -3.15
CA SER A 10 6.20 -6.08 -2.49
C SER A 10 7.01 -4.98 -3.18
N GLN A 11 7.04 -4.98 -4.53
CA GLN A 11 7.62 -3.88 -5.31
C GLN A 11 6.90 -2.57 -5.03
N LYS A 12 5.56 -2.59 -4.97
CA LYS A 12 4.77 -1.39 -4.74
C LYS A 12 4.99 -0.78 -3.36
N VAL A 13 5.15 -1.62 -2.34
CA VAL A 13 5.56 -1.23 -1.00
C VAL A 13 6.86 -0.46 -1.05
N LYS A 14 7.90 -1.03 -1.69
CA LYS A 14 9.22 -0.39 -1.76
C LYS A 14 9.17 0.97 -2.44
N GLU A 15 8.48 1.06 -3.59
CA GLU A 15 8.27 2.32 -4.31
C GLU A 15 7.59 3.39 -3.44
N ILE A 16 6.58 3.00 -2.66
CA ILE A 16 5.84 3.95 -1.81
C ILE A 16 6.69 4.42 -0.63
N THR A 17 7.47 3.53 -0.01
CA THR A 17 8.38 3.88 1.09
C THR A 17 9.40 4.93 0.63
N GLU A 18 9.93 4.81 -0.59
CA GLU A 18 10.83 5.80 -1.19
C GLU A 18 10.15 7.16 -1.47
N GLN A 19 8.82 7.22 -1.52
CA GLN A 19 8.03 8.42 -1.81
C GLN A 19 7.43 9.09 -0.55
N VAL A 20 7.66 8.55 0.65
CA VAL A 20 7.01 9.05 1.89
C VAL A 20 7.33 10.52 2.16
N SER A 21 8.57 10.96 1.93
CA SER A 21 8.97 12.37 2.08
C SER A 21 8.16 13.29 1.16
N GLN A 22 7.95 12.88 -0.10
CA GLN A 22 7.15 13.63 -1.06
C GLN A 22 5.67 13.68 -0.67
N MET A 23 5.14 12.60 -0.07
CA MET A 23 3.77 12.59 0.45
C MET A 23 3.58 13.60 1.58
N ARG A 24 4.56 13.74 2.48
CA ARG A 24 4.53 14.74 3.56
C ARG A 24 4.50 16.15 2.99
N VAL A 25 5.41 16.44 2.06
CA VAL A 25 5.43 17.75 1.37
C VAL A 25 4.10 18.04 0.67
N LEU A 26 3.52 17.06 -0.03
CA LEU A 26 2.22 17.22 -0.67
C LEU A 26 1.11 17.51 0.34
N ALA A 27 1.09 16.81 1.48
CA ALA A 27 0.10 17.04 2.53
C ALA A 27 0.20 18.48 3.07
N GLU A 28 1.42 18.96 3.37
CA GLU A 28 1.68 20.32 3.81
C GLU A 28 1.24 21.36 2.77
N MET A 29 1.57 21.15 1.48
CA MET A 29 1.17 22.04 0.38
C MET A 29 -0.36 22.14 0.22
N LEU A 30 -1.08 21.10 0.61
CA LEU A 30 -2.55 21.07 0.59
C LEU A 30 -3.17 21.59 1.90
N GLY A 31 -2.36 22.04 2.87
CA GLY A 31 -2.83 22.58 4.14
C GLY A 31 -3.19 21.51 5.19
N TYR A 32 -2.76 20.27 5.00
CA TYR A 32 -2.90 19.21 6.01
C TYR A 32 -1.68 19.19 6.93
N ASP A 33 -1.91 18.80 8.19
CA ASP A 33 -0.84 18.41 9.10
C ASP A 33 -0.40 16.97 8.75
N PRO A 34 0.86 16.74 8.33
CA PRO A 34 1.36 15.44 7.88
C PRO A 34 1.68 14.52 9.07
N THR A 35 0.70 14.30 9.96
CA THR A 35 0.83 13.37 11.08
C THR A 35 1.16 11.96 10.60
N GLU A 36 1.74 11.13 11.46
CA GLU A 36 2.04 9.75 11.11
C GLU A 36 0.79 8.98 10.68
N GLU A 37 -0.34 9.20 11.35
CA GLU A 37 -1.63 8.59 11.00
C GLU A 37 -2.11 9.04 9.63
N PHE A 38 -1.96 10.33 9.30
CA PHE A 38 -2.35 10.87 7.99
C PHE A 38 -1.54 10.22 6.87
N ILE A 39 -0.22 10.18 7.01
CA ILE A 39 0.70 9.57 6.04
C ILE A 39 0.47 8.06 5.94
N ARG A 40 0.26 7.37 7.07
CA ARG A 40 -0.13 5.95 7.09
C ARG A 40 -1.43 5.70 6.33
N GLY A 41 -2.42 6.58 6.47
CA GLY A 41 -3.67 6.55 5.71
C GLY A 41 -3.43 6.68 4.21
N MET A 42 -2.61 7.65 3.78
CA MET A 42 -2.25 7.85 2.37
C MET A 42 -1.57 6.61 1.76
N ILE A 43 -0.58 6.06 2.47
CA ILE A 43 0.15 4.85 2.05
C ILE A 43 -0.81 3.67 1.93
N THR A 44 -1.66 3.46 2.95
CA THR A 44 -2.64 2.37 2.98
C THR A 44 -3.61 2.48 1.81
N GLY A 45 -4.13 3.67 1.53
CA GLY A 45 -5.03 3.90 0.39
C GLY A 45 -4.36 3.61 -0.97
N ARG A 46 -3.11 4.04 -1.17
CA ARG A 46 -2.37 3.76 -2.42
C ARG A 46 -2.08 2.26 -2.60
N LEU A 47 -1.69 1.57 -1.52
CA LEU A 47 -1.46 0.13 -1.53
C LEU A 47 -2.75 -0.64 -1.78
N TYR A 48 -3.85 -0.27 -1.13
CA TYR A 48 -5.16 -0.89 -1.32
C TYR A 48 -5.63 -0.77 -2.77
N ASN A 49 -5.55 0.43 -3.35
CA ASN A 49 -5.89 0.65 -4.76
C ASN A 49 -5.04 -0.21 -5.69
N SER A 50 -3.73 -0.30 -5.42
CA SER A 50 -2.82 -1.14 -6.22
C SER A 50 -3.17 -2.62 -6.10
N PHE A 51 -3.47 -3.10 -4.89
CA PHE A 51 -3.85 -4.48 -4.61
C PHE A 51 -5.12 -4.89 -5.35
N ILE A 52 -6.20 -4.10 -5.22
CA ILE A 52 -7.47 -4.36 -5.91
C ILE A 52 -7.27 -4.38 -7.42
N TYR A 53 -6.52 -3.42 -7.96
CA TYR A 53 -6.26 -3.35 -9.39
C TYR A 53 -5.45 -4.56 -9.89
N GLN A 54 -4.35 -4.91 -9.21
CA GLN A 54 -3.49 -6.02 -9.64
C GLN A 54 -4.18 -7.37 -9.49
N SER A 55 -4.97 -7.59 -8.43
CA SER A 55 -5.76 -8.81 -8.28
C SER A 55 -6.74 -8.97 -9.44
N ARG A 56 -7.52 -7.92 -9.76
CA ARG A 56 -8.44 -7.93 -10.91
C ARG A 56 -7.72 -8.16 -12.24
N ARG A 57 -6.58 -7.50 -12.46
CA ARG A 57 -5.82 -7.60 -13.71
C ARG A 57 -5.23 -9.00 -13.93
N LEU A 58 -4.65 -9.58 -12.89
CA LEU A 58 -3.94 -10.87 -12.99
C LEU A 58 -4.90 -12.06 -12.92
N GLN A 59 -5.94 -11.97 -12.10
CA GLN A 59 -6.80 -13.10 -11.75
C GLN A 59 -8.22 -12.98 -12.31
N LYS A 60 -8.59 -11.82 -12.89
CA LYS A 60 -9.93 -11.54 -13.45
C LYS A 60 -11.08 -11.64 -12.42
N ARG A 61 -10.76 -11.48 -11.13
CA ARG A 61 -11.72 -11.47 -10.02
C ARG A 61 -11.28 -10.48 -8.94
N ASN A 62 -12.15 -10.22 -7.96
CA ASN A 62 -11.73 -9.54 -6.74
C ASN A 62 -10.83 -10.45 -5.88
N PRO A 63 -10.01 -9.87 -4.99
CA PRO A 63 -9.26 -10.66 -4.02
C PRO A 63 -10.17 -11.51 -3.14
N THR A 64 -9.69 -12.68 -2.72
CA THR A 64 -10.35 -13.46 -1.66
C THR A 64 -10.04 -12.89 -0.27
N ASN A 65 -10.74 -13.38 0.76
CA ASN A 65 -10.45 -13.03 2.14
C ASN A 65 -9.02 -13.44 2.53
N ASP A 66 -8.58 -14.64 2.17
CA ASP A 66 -7.20 -15.09 2.44
C ASP A 66 -6.16 -14.17 1.76
N GLU A 67 -6.44 -13.69 0.54
CA GLU A 67 -5.55 -12.74 -0.14
C GLU A 67 -5.56 -11.36 0.52
N MET A 68 -6.68 -10.95 1.12
CA MET A 68 -6.77 -9.73 1.92
C MET A 68 -5.98 -9.85 3.23
N ASP A 69 -6.03 -11.00 3.89
CA ASP A 69 -5.27 -11.26 5.12
C ASP A 69 -3.77 -11.23 4.84
N GLU A 70 -3.32 -11.90 3.78
CA GLU A 70 -1.92 -11.85 3.36
C GLU A 70 -1.47 -10.44 2.95
N PHE A 71 -2.34 -9.65 2.31
CA PHE A 71 -2.08 -8.25 2.02
C PHE A 71 -1.96 -7.40 3.29
N SER A 72 -2.82 -7.65 4.29
CA SER A 72 -2.75 -7.00 5.60
C SER A 72 -1.42 -7.27 6.28
N ASP A 73 -0.96 -8.52 6.27
CA ASP A 73 0.31 -8.92 6.88
C ASP A 73 1.51 -8.35 6.13
N LEU A 74 1.45 -8.29 4.80
CA LEU A 74 2.45 -7.60 3.99
C LEU A 74 2.56 -6.13 4.41
N ILE A 75 1.45 -5.41 4.51
CA ILE A 75 1.44 -4.01 4.93
C ILE A 75 2.00 -3.83 6.36
N LYS A 76 1.58 -4.67 7.31
CA LYS A 76 2.09 -4.64 8.70
C LYS A 76 3.58 -4.89 8.77
N SER A 77 4.14 -5.72 7.90
CA SER A 77 5.59 -5.95 7.84
C SER A 77 6.36 -4.67 7.46
N VAL A 78 5.77 -3.79 6.65
CA VAL A 78 6.33 -2.47 6.33
C VAL A 78 6.29 -1.55 7.54
N TRP A 79 5.16 -1.55 8.26
CA TRP A 79 4.98 -0.69 9.43
C TRP A 79 5.86 -1.09 10.61
N ARG A 80 6.17 -2.37 10.77
CA ARG A 80 7.04 -2.87 11.86
C ARG A 80 8.51 -2.49 11.71
N ILE A 81 8.91 -1.93 10.57
CA ILE A 81 10.27 -1.43 10.32
C ILE A 81 10.39 0.06 10.75
N TYR A 82 9.29 0.69 11.18
CA TYR A 82 9.22 2.07 11.66
C TYR A 82 8.59 2.21 13.04
#